data_AF-A0AAJ1ML21-F1
#
_entry.id   AF-A0AAJ1ML21-F1
#
_cell.length_a   1.000
_cell.length_b   1.000
_cell.length_c   1.000
_cell.angle_alpha   90.00
_cell.angle_beta   90.00
_cell.angle_gamma   90.00
#
_symmetry.space_group_name_H-M   'P 1'
#
loop_
_entity.id
_entity.type
_entity.pdbx_description
1 polymer ?
#
loop_
_entity_poly.entity_id
_entity_poly.type
_entity_poly.pdbx_seq_one_letter_code
_entity_poly.pdbx_strand_id
1 'polypeptide(L)'
;HNNDEFWSQFGINLFDGRYFVTNNVDDLLELYIAMMGFELTPKGEGGEGNPKFSDSDYCIEDKEKVQNIKDERANKMVTAITNFGSLLATDKTTLLNILRYVKLIGVEDNIDNATLNSLFFEWLNKSAENPKVFEKTYNLTKSEDTYDIVNLYAIVSRLANKNVITRISGEYTYKGKTLGADLKTVANNLNSKSELEEIKIELLESE
;
A
#
# COMPACT_ATOMS: atom_id res chain seq x y z
N HIS A 1 -46.80 -21.41 -22.56
CA HIS A 1 -45.44 -21.12 -23.04
C HIS A 1 -44.57 -22.31 -22.70
N ASN A 2 -44.47 -23.30 -23.60
CA ASN A 2 -43.58 -24.45 -23.40
C ASN A 2 -42.36 -24.23 -24.28
N ASN A 3 -41.28 -23.74 -23.67
CA ASN A 3 -39.94 -23.70 -24.27
C ASN A 3 -39.16 -24.98 -23.90
N ASP A 4 -39.85 -26.10 -23.69
CA ASP A 4 -39.25 -27.34 -23.17
C ASP A 4 -38.17 -27.88 -24.10
N GLU A 5 -38.36 -27.73 -25.41
CA GLU A 5 -37.37 -28.11 -26.43
C GLU A 5 -36.09 -27.27 -26.29
N PHE A 6 -36.21 -25.95 -26.13
CA PHE A 6 -35.07 -25.06 -25.90
C PHE A 6 -34.31 -25.47 -24.64
N TRP A 7 -34.99 -25.63 -23.49
CA TRP A 7 -34.34 -25.99 -22.24
C TRP A 7 -33.72 -27.40 -22.27
N SER A 8 -34.26 -28.33 -23.06
CA SER A 8 -33.69 -29.67 -23.22
C SER A 8 -32.40 -29.70 -24.05
N GLN A 9 -32.16 -28.68 -24.88
CA GLN A 9 -30.99 -28.56 -25.74
C GLN A 9 -30.00 -27.50 -25.27
N PHE A 10 -30.39 -26.68 -24.29
CA PHE A 10 -29.56 -25.60 -23.79
C PHE A 10 -28.37 -26.16 -23.02
N GLY A 11 -27.17 -25.92 -23.54
CA GLY A 11 -25.91 -26.34 -22.93
C GLY A 11 -24.90 -25.21 -23.02
N ILE A 12 -24.06 -25.10 -21.99
CA ILE A 12 -23.08 -24.02 -21.87
C ILE A 12 -21.70 -24.59 -22.12
N ASN A 13 -20.99 -24.09 -23.13
CA ASN A 13 -19.63 -24.53 -23.43
C ASN A 13 -18.60 -23.69 -22.68
N LEU A 14 -18.18 -24.12 -21.50
CA LEU A 14 -17.11 -23.44 -20.77
C LEU A 14 -15.73 -23.84 -21.33
N PHE A 15 -14.86 -22.84 -21.52
CA PHE A 15 -13.48 -23.03 -21.97
C PHE A 15 -12.63 -21.81 -21.59
N ASP A 16 -11.32 -22.01 -21.54
CA ASP A 16 -10.37 -20.95 -21.19
C ASP A 16 -10.43 -19.78 -22.17
N GLY A 17 -10.53 -18.56 -21.64
CA GLY A 17 -10.61 -17.33 -22.43
C GLY A 17 -12.00 -16.99 -22.96
N ARG A 18 -13.05 -17.72 -22.55
CA ARG A 18 -14.44 -17.31 -22.77
C ARG A 18 -14.72 -15.99 -22.04
N TYR A 19 -15.40 -15.06 -22.72
CA TYR A 19 -15.92 -13.83 -22.13
C TYR A 19 -17.43 -13.87 -22.10
N PHE A 20 -18.03 -13.44 -21.00
CA PHE A 20 -19.46 -13.19 -20.89
C PHE A 20 -19.69 -11.69 -20.93
N VAL A 21 -20.29 -11.18 -22.01
CA VAL A 21 -20.67 -9.77 -22.11
C VAL A 21 -22.00 -9.60 -21.40
N THR A 22 -21.99 -9.10 -20.17
CA THR A 22 -23.20 -8.99 -19.32
C THR A 22 -24.28 -8.05 -19.87
N ASN A 23 -23.94 -7.21 -20.84
CA ASN A 23 -24.91 -6.40 -21.60
C ASN A 23 -25.66 -7.22 -22.67
N ASN A 24 -25.15 -8.39 -23.07
CA ASN A 24 -25.85 -9.37 -23.89
C ASN A 24 -26.67 -10.29 -22.98
N VAL A 25 -27.97 -10.42 -23.28
CA VAL A 25 -28.90 -11.23 -22.49
C VAL A 25 -28.55 -12.71 -22.56
N ASP A 26 -28.05 -13.20 -23.70
CA ASP A 26 -27.71 -14.61 -23.88
C ASP A 26 -26.49 -14.98 -23.01
N ASP A 27 -25.40 -14.21 -23.12
CA ASP A 27 -24.21 -14.38 -22.29
C ASP A 27 -24.53 -14.24 -20.79
N LEU A 28 -25.42 -13.31 -20.42
CA LEU A 28 -25.83 -13.13 -19.03
C LEU A 28 -26.61 -14.33 -18.50
N LEU A 29 -27.50 -14.91 -19.32
CA LEU A 29 -28.25 -16.12 -18.97
C LEU A 29 -27.31 -17.32 -18.82
N GLU A 30 -26.39 -17.52 -19.76
CA GLU A 30 -25.39 -18.58 -19.70
C GLU A 30 -24.49 -18.43 -18.47
N LEU A 31 -24.02 -17.21 -18.19
CA LEU A 31 -23.24 -16.91 -16.99
C LEU A 31 -24.02 -17.24 -15.71
N TYR A 32 -25.29 -16.83 -15.64
CA TYR A 32 -26.14 -17.08 -14.49
C TYR A 32 -26.32 -18.58 -14.24
N ILE A 33 -26.60 -19.35 -15.30
CA ILE A 33 -26.80 -20.80 -15.19
C ILE A 33 -25.48 -21.49 -14.79
N ALA A 34 -24.35 -21.14 -15.41
CA ALA A 34 -23.04 -21.73 -15.07
C ALA A 34 -22.63 -21.44 -13.61
N MET A 35 -22.90 -20.23 -13.11
CA MET A 35 -22.65 -19.86 -11.72
C MET A 35 -23.58 -20.59 -10.74
N MET A 36 -24.87 -20.74 -11.09
CA MET A 36 -25.84 -21.50 -10.29
C MET A 36 -25.55 -23.00 -10.28
N GLY A 37 -24.99 -23.53 -11.37
CA GLY A 37 -24.53 -24.91 -11.48
C GLY A 37 -23.20 -25.19 -10.79
N PHE A 38 -22.55 -24.17 -10.21
CA PHE A 38 -21.21 -24.25 -9.61
C PHE A 38 -20.11 -24.71 -10.60
N GLU A 39 -20.33 -24.54 -11.89
CA GLU A 39 -19.35 -24.90 -12.95
C GLU A 39 -18.23 -23.85 -13.08
N LEU A 40 -18.43 -22.67 -12.51
CA LEU A 40 -17.47 -21.56 -12.47
C LEU A 40 -17.17 -21.16 -11.02
N THR A 41 -15.88 -21.13 -10.66
CA THR A 41 -15.41 -20.57 -9.38
C THR A 41 -15.21 -19.06 -9.49
N PRO A 42 -15.92 -18.21 -8.71
CA PRO A 42 -15.63 -16.78 -8.65
C PRO A 42 -14.28 -16.51 -7.98
N LYS A 43 -13.40 -15.82 -8.70
CA LYS A 43 -12.04 -15.50 -8.26
C LYS A 43 -12.04 -14.39 -7.21
N GLY A 44 -11.35 -14.59 -6.09
CA GLY A 44 -11.16 -13.58 -5.03
C GLY A 44 -12.38 -13.23 -4.17
N GLU A 45 -13.60 -13.66 -4.52
CA GLU A 45 -14.84 -13.38 -3.76
C GLU A 45 -15.28 -14.57 -2.89
N GLY A 46 -14.32 -15.32 -2.34
CA GLY A 46 -14.59 -16.48 -1.50
C GLY A 46 -15.09 -17.71 -2.25
N GLY A 47 -14.90 -17.76 -3.58
CA GLY A 47 -15.01 -18.98 -4.37
C GLY A 47 -13.79 -19.89 -4.21
N GLU A 48 -12.59 -19.31 -4.22
CA GLU A 48 -11.34 -20.06 -4.01
C GLU A 48 -11.29 -20.66 -2.59
N GLY A 49 -11.19 -21.99 -2.51
CA GLY A 49 -11.18 -22.74 -1.26
C GLY A 49 -12.56 -23.03 -0.68
N ASN A 50 -13.64 -22.69 -1.39
CA ASN A 50 -15.00 -23.03 -0.99
C ASN A 50 -15.40 -24.40 -1.57
N PRO A 51 -15.74 -25.41 -0.73
CA PRO A 51 -16.07 -26.75 -1.20
C PRO A 51 -17.23 -26.83 -2.19
N LYS A 52 -18.09 -25.80 -2.25
CA LYS A 52 -19.22 -25.74 -3.20
C LYS A 52 -18.78 -25.73 -4.66
N PHE A 53 -17.55 -25.31 -4.94
CA PHE A 53 -17.00 -25.24 -6.28
C PHE A 53 -15.90 -26.29 -6.50
N SER A 54 -15.88 -27.37 -5.72
CA SER A 54 -14.85 -28.42 -5.84
C SER A 54 -14.78 -29.04 -7.22
N ASP A 55 -15.90 -29.05 -7.92
CA ASP A 55 -16.09 -29.72 -9.20
C ASP A 55 -16.02 -28.75 -10.39
N SER A 56 -15.71 -27.46 -10.13
CA SER A 56 -15.54 -26.47 -11.19
C SER A 56 -14.15 -26.60 -11.84
N ASP A 57 -14.10 -26.67 -13.16
CA ASP A 57 -12.83 -26.70 -13.91
C ASP A 57 -12.31 -25.30 -14.25
N TYR A 58 -13.15 -24.26 -14.15
CA TYR A 58 -12.82 -22.91 -14.58
C TYR A 58 -13.08 -21.86 -13.49
N CYS A 59 -12.26 -20.81 -13.49
CA CYS A 59 -12.46 -19.63 -12.65
C CYS A 59 -12.97 -18.45 -13.48
N ILE A 60 -13.81 -17.61 -12.89
CA ILE A 60 -14.33 -16.39 -13.50
C ILE A 60 -13.93 -15.16 -12.70
N GLU A 61 -13.59 -14.08 -13.42
CA GLU A 61 -13.28 -12.77 -12.85
C GLU A 61 -13.99 -11.66 -13.62
N ASP A 62 -14.39 -10.61 -12.90
CA ASP A 62 -14.91 -9.40 -13.51
C ASP A 62 -13.74 -8.62 -14.14
N LYS A 63 -13.76 -8.54 -15.48
CA LYS A 63 -12.70 -7.88 -16.26
C LYS A 63 -12.65 -6.38 -16.03
N GLU A 64 -13.79 -5.71 -15.87
CA GLU A 64 -13.84 -4.26 -15.63
C GLU A 64 -13.26 -3.94 -14.25
N LYS A 65 -13.63 -4.73 -13.24
CA LYS A 65 -13.06 -4.62 -11.88
C LYS A 65 -11.55 -4.86 -11.88
N VAL A 66 -11.08 -5.90 -12.57
CA VAL A 66 -9.63 -6.20 -12.68
C VAL A 66 -8.88 -5.11 -13.43
N GLN A 67 -9.45 -4.60 -14.52
CA GLN A 67 -8.86 -3.49 -15.28
C GLN A 67 -8.80 -2.22 -14.43
N ASN A 68 -9.88 -1.85 -13.75
CA ASN A 68 -9.90 -0.70 -12.84
C ASN A 68 -8.84 -0.81 -11.73
N ILE A 69 -8.64 -2.01 -11.15
CA ILE A 69 -7.58 -2.24 -10.15
C ILE A 69 -6.19 -2.07 -10.77
N LYS A 70 -5.96 -2.56 -11.99
CA LYS A 70 -4.68 -2.39 -12.70
C LYS A 70 -4.42 -0.92 -13.02
N ASP A 71 -5.43 -0.21 -13.50
CA ASP A 71 -5.35 1.21 -13.85
C ASP A 71 -5.13 2.07 -12.59
N GLU A 72 -5.83 1.78 -11.50
CA GLU A 72 -5.62 2.44 -10.21
C GLU A 72 -4.19 2.22 -9.70
N ARG A 73 -3.64 1.01 -9.85
CA ARG A 73 -2.24 0.71 -9.49
C ARG A 73 -1.26 1.47 -10.36
N ALA A 74 -1.48 1.50 -11.68
CA ALA A 74 -0.64 2.25 -12.61
C ALA A 74 -0.65 3.75 -12.26
N ASN A 75 -1.81 4.32 -11.99
CA ASN A 75 -1.96 5.71 -11.57
C ASN A 75 -1.19 6.01 -10.28
N LYS A 76 -1.30 5.15 -9.27
CA LYS A 76 -0.53 5.30 -8.01
C LYS A 76 0.98 5.22 -8.23
N MET A 77 1.44 4.31 -9.11
CA MET A 77 2.85 4.24 -9.48
C MET A 77 3.33 5.53 -10.13
N VAL A 78 2.60 6.04 -11.12
CA VAL A 78 2.93 7.29 -11.80
C VAL A 78 2.98 8.45 -10.81
N THR A 79 1.94 8.60 -9.97
CA THR A 79 1.90 9.66 -8.94
C THR A 79 3.08 9.56 -7.98
N ALA A 80 3.44 8.35 -7.51
CA ALA A 80 4.58 8.17 -6.62
C ALA A 80 5.90 8.59 -7.30
N ILE A 81 6.11 8.20 -8.56
CA ILE A 81 7.29 8.57 -9.35
C ILE A 81 7.35 10.09 -9.57
N THR A 82 6.23 10.71 -9.92
CA THR A 82 6.15 12.17 -10.12
C THR A 82 6.46 12.93 -8.83
N ASN A 83 5.85 12.54 -7.71
CA ASN A 83 6.10 13.17 -6.41
C ASN A 83 7.55 12.98 -5.95
N PHE A 84 8.11 11.79 -6.15
CA PHE A 84 9.52 11.50 -5.89
C PHE A 84 10.43 12.42 -6.72
N GLY A 85 10.19 12.51 -8.04
CA GLY A 85 10.99 13.35 -8.93
C GLY A 85 10.89 14.83 -8.60
N SER A 86 9.70 15.31 -8.23
CA SER A 86 9.48 16.69 -7.77
C SER A 86 10.31 16.97 -6.52
N LEU A 87 10.20 16.14 -5.48
CA LEU A 87 10.95 16.35 -4.24
C LEU A 87 12.46 16.22 -4.45
N LEU A 88 12.90 15.30 -5.31
CA LEU A 88 14.32 15.16 -5.63
C LEU A 88 14.91 16.45 -6.21
N ALA A 89 14.12 17.22 -6.95
CA ALA A 89 14.52 18.51 -7.52
C ALA A 89 14.34 19.69 -6.56
N THR A 90 13.27 19.72 -5.75
CA THR A 90 12.92 20.89 -4.94
C THR A 90 13.36 20.80 -3.48
N ASP A 91 13.24 19.62 -2.87
CA ASP A 91 13.49 19.40 -1.44
C ASP A 91 13.92 17.95 -1.18
N LYS A 92 15.23 17.71 -1.43
CA LYS A 92 15.84 16.39 -1.23
C LYS A 92 15.81 15.96 0.23
N THR A 93 15.85 16.89 1.18
CA THR A 93 15.82 16.57 2.62
C THR A 93 14.50 15.92 3.01
N THR A 94 13.38 16.54 2.62
CA THR A 94 12.05 15.96 2.85
C THR A 94 11.91 14.60 2.16
N LEU A 95 12.44 14.45 0.95
CA LEU A 95 12.46 13.15 0.26
C LEU A 95 13.17 12.07 1.09
N LEU A 96 14.39 12.34 1.55
CA LEU A 96 15.15 11.38 2.36
C LEU A 96 14.42 11.02 3.65
N ASN A 97 13.76 11.98 4.30
CA ASN A 97 12.96 11.73 5.50
C ASN A 97 11.75 10.83 5.21
N ILE A 98 11.04 11.04 4.10
CA ILE A 98 9.95 10.17 3.64
C ILE A 98 10.48 8.74 3.40
N LEU A 99 11.59 8.60 2.69
CA LEU A 99 12.17 7.28 2.37
C LEU A 99 12.62 6.52 3.63
N ARG A 100 13.15 7.23 4.63
CA ARG A 100 13.45 6.67 5.96
C ARG A 100 12.18 6.25 6.71
N TYR A 101 11.13 7.06 6.63
CA TYR A 101 9.84 6.78 7.28
C TYR A 101 9.17 5.50 6.74
N VAL A 102 9.29 5.26 5.43
CA VAL A 102 8.84 4.01 4.79
C VAL A 102 9.85 2.85 4.96
N LYS A 103 10.94 3.08 5.69
CA LYS A 103 12.00 2.11 6.01
C LYS A 103 12.72 1.56 4.78
N LEU A 104 12.95 2.41 3.79
CA LEU A 104 13.80 2.06 2.65
C LEU A 104 15.26 1.95 3.13
N ILE A 105 15.90 0.81 2.85
CA ILE A 105 17.26 0.50 3.31
C ILE A 105 18.28 1.18 2.39
N GLY A 106 19.37 1.71 2.97
CA GLY A 106 20.46 2.33 2.21
C GLY A 106 20.28 3.82 1.93
N VAL A 107 19.32 4.49 2.57
CA VAL A 107 19.07 5.93 2.42
C VAL A 107 20.02 6.74 3.31
N GLU A 108 21.19 7.07 2.78
CA GLU A 108 22.19 7.94 3.41
C GLU A 108 21.98 9.43 3.03
N ASP A 109 22.48 10.37 3.83
CA ASP A 109 22.27 11.81 3.59
C ASP A 109 22.96 12.30 2.31
N ASN A 110 24.10 11.70 1.96
CA ASN A 110 24.94 12.05 0.82
C ASN A 110 24.79 11.10 -0.38
N ILE A 111 23.72 10.29 -0.41
CA ILE A 111 23.46 9.38 -1.52
C ILE A 111 23.31 10.13 -2.85
N ASP A 112 23.95 9.64 -3.91
CA ASP A 112 23.81 10.20 -5.24
C ASP A 112 22.42 9.91 -5.83
N ASN A 113 21.98 10.76 -6.75
CA ASN A 113 20.62 10.67 -7.29
C ASN A 113 20.39 9.40 -8.13
N ALA A 114 21.42 8.85 -8.78
CA ALA A 114 21.26 7.65 -9.60
C ALA A 114 21.05 6.41 -8.74
N THR A 115 21.80 6.27 -7.65
CA THR A 115 21.61 5.22 -6.65
C THR A 115 20.25 5.37 -5.96
N LEU A 116 19.88 6.59 -5.56
CA LEU A 116 18.59 6.85 -4.92
C LEU A 116 17.40 6.48 -5.82
N ASN A 117 17.47 6.84 -7.11
CA ASN A 117 16.47 6.45 -8.11
C ASN A 117 16.34 4.92 -8.17
N SER A 118 17.46 4.22 -8.32
CA SER A 118 17.50 2.77 -8.45
C SER A 118 16.87 2.07 -7.23
N LEU A 119 17.26 2.48 -6.03
CA LEU A 119 16.71 1.97 -4.78
C LEU A 119 15.21 2.21 -4.66
N PHE A 120 14.75 3.42 -5.00
CA PHE A 120 13.33 3.75 -4.95
C PHE A 120 12.51 2.93 -5.96
N PHE A 121 12.97 2.80 -7.21
CA PHE A 121 12.27 2.01 -8.22
C PHE A 121 12.23 0.52 -7.87
N GLU A 122 13.34 -0.04 -7.36
CA GLU A 122 13.35 -1.43 -6.88
C GLU A 122 12.35 -1.62 -5.74
N TRP A 123 12.37 -0.73 -4.75
CA TRP A 123 11.42 -0.77 -3.64
C TRP A 123 9.98 -0.64 -4.14
N LEU A 124 9.69 0.32 -5.03
CA LEU A 124 8.35 0.57 -5.55
C LEU A 124 7.76 -0.66 -6.25
N ASN A 125 8.58 -1.41 -7.00
CA ASN A 125 8.16 -2.60 -7.73
C ASN A 125 8.08 -3.87 -6.86
N LYS A 126 8.67 -3.86 -5.67
CA LYS A 126 8.68 -5.03 -4.76
C LYS A 126 7.28 -5.37 -4.20
N SER A 127 6.38 -4.39 -4.09
CA SER A 127 5.02 -4.62 -3.60
C SER A 127 4.05 -3.62 -4.22
N ALA A 128 2.85 -4.10 -4.59
CA ALA A 128 1.78 -3.27 -5.12
C ALA A 128 1.27 -2.22 -4.12
N GLU A 129 1.53 -2.40 -2.81
CA GLU A 129 1.14 -1.44 -1.78
C GLU A 129 2.15 -0.31 -1.59
N ASN A 130 3.40 -0.47 -2.04
CA ASN A 130 4.46 0.50 -1.81
C ASN A 130 4.16 1.90 -2.40
N PRO A 131 3.60 2.02 -3.63
CA PRO A 131 3.17 3.32 -4.15
C PRO A 131 2.18 4.03 -3.22
N LYS A 132 1.20 3.30 -2.67
CA LYS A 132 0.19 3.82 -1.75
C LYS A 132 0.80 4.22 -0.41
N VAL A 133 1.75 3.44 0.10
CA VAL A 133 2.48 3.76 1.34
C VAL A 133 3.29 5.05 1.16
N PHE A 134 4.01 5.19 0.05
CA PHE A 134 4.77 6.40 -0.26
C PHE A 134 3.87 7.62 -0.39
N GLU A 135 2.79 7.52 -1.17
CA GLU A 135 1.83 8.61 -1.35
C GLU A 135 1.20 9.05 -0.03
N LYS A 136 0.82 8.09 0.83
CA LYS A 136 0.30 8.40 2.17
C LYS A 136 1.32 9.16 3.01
N THR A 137 2.58 8.74 3.02
CA THR A 137 3.65 9.42 3.77
C THR A 137 3.96 10.80 3.19
N TYR A 138 3.97 10.95 1.87
CA TYR A 138 4.11 12.23 1.20
C TYR A 138 2.99 13.21 1.55
N ASN A 139 1.75 12.74 1.67
CA ASN A 139 0.64 13.60 2.07
C ASN A 139 0.75 14.05 3.54
N LEU A 140 1.36 13.24 4.42
CA LEU A 140 1.66 13.67 5.81
C LEU A 140 2.63 14.85 5.85
N THR A 141 3.56 14.94 4.89
CA THR A 141 4.49 16.09 4.78
C THR A 141 3.86 17.31 4.11
N LYS A 142 2.55 17.31 3.81
CA LYS A 142 1.83 18.48 3.28
C LYS A 142 0.86 19.10 4.27
N SER A 143 0.42 18.35 5.27
CA SER A 143 -0.48 18.86 6.30
C SER A 143 0.32 19.60 7.37
N GLU A 144 -0.03 20.86 7.64
CA GLU A 144 0.67 21.72 8.60
C GLU A 144 0.74 21.09 10.00
N ASP A 145 -0.29 20.34 10.42
CA ASP A 145 -0.34 19.67 11.72
C ASP A 145 0.55 18.41 11.83
N THR A 146 0.85 17.75 10.70
CA THR A 146 1.60 16.47 10.66
C THR A 146 2.95 16.55 9.97
N TYR A 147 3.29 17.70 9.40
CA TYR A 147 4.56 17.96 8.70
C TYR A 147 5.76 17.51 9.54
N ASP A 148 5.71 17.82 10.83
CA ASP A 148 6.75 17.51 11.78
C ASP A 148 6.89 16.02 12.07
N ILE A 149 5.87 15.18 11.88
CA ILE A 149 5.94 13.75 12.27
C ILE A 149 6.97 13.00 11.44
N VAL A 150 7.03 13.25 10.13
CA VAL A 150 7.97 12.57 9.23
C VAL A 150 9.41 13.04 9.48
N ASN A 151 9.58 14.34 9.71
CA ASN A 151 10.87 14.94 10.06
C ASN A 151 11.37 14.45 11.43
N LEU A 152 10.51 14.52 12.47
CA LEU A 152 10.78 14.01 13.81
C LEU A 152 11.15 12.54 13.77
N TYR A 153 10.45 11.72 12.96
CA TYR A 153 10.80 10.30 12.80
C TYR A 153 12.25 10.13 12.31
N ALA A 154 12.68 10.90 11.31
CA ALA A 154 14.05 10.83 10.79
C ALA A 154 15.08 11.26 11.84
N ILE A 155 14.76 12.26 12.66
CA ILE A 155 15.60 12.74 13.76
C ILE A 155 15.71 11.67 14.85
N VAL A 156 14.58 11.19 15.39
CA VAL A 156 14.60 10.19 16.47
C VAL A 156 15.19 8.86 16.03
N SER A 157 15.09 8.50 14.74
CA SER A 157 15.77 7.32 14.19
C SER A 157 17.29 7.48 14.23
N ARG A 158 17.82 8.66 13.86
CA ARG A 158 19.26 8.95 13.97
C ARG A 158 19.72 8.99 15.42
N LEU A 159 18.95 9.64 16.30
CA LEU A 159 19.26 9.71 17.73
C LEU A 159 19.22 8.33 18.41
N ALA A 160 18.31 7.45 18.01
CA ALA A 160 18.30 6.06 18.45
C ALA A 160 19.55 5.31 17.98
N ASN A 161 19.98 5.50 16.72
CA ASN A 161 21.22 4.90 16.20
C ASN A 161 22.47 5.44 16.91
N LYS A 162 22.46 6.72 17.33
CA LYS A 162 23.52 7.36 18.14
C LYS A 162 23.45 6.97 19.64
N ASN A 163 22.50 6.13 20.05
CA ASN A 163 22.21 5.77 21.45
C ASN A 163 21.84 6.96 22.37
N VAL A 164 21.38 8.09 21.80
CA VAL A 164 20.88 9.24 22.57
C VAL A 164 19.51 8.92 23.18
N ILE A 165 18.64 8.30 22.39
CA ILE A 165 17.38 7.71 22.87
C ILE A 165 17.59 6.21 22.97
N THR A 166 17.29 5.61 24.11
CA THR A 166 17.55 4.19 24.36
C THR A 166 16.28 3.42 24.62
N ARG A 167 16.28 2.14 24.27
CA ARG A 167 15.13 1.26 24.48
C ARG A 167 15.27 0.52 25.80
N ILE A 168 14.38 0.79 26.74
CA ILE A 168 14.34 0.18 28.08
C ILE A 168 12.96 -0.45 28.27
N SER A 169 12.92 -1.71 28.69
CA SER A 169 11.67 -2.45 28.93
C SER A 169 10.66 -2.42 27.77
N GLY A 170 11.16 -2.38 26.53
CA GLY A 170 10.32 -2.38 25.32
C GLY A 170 9.95 -1.00 24.78
N GLU A 171 10.21 0.07 25.53
CA GLU A 171 9.88 1.46 25.15
C GLU A 171 11.12 2.31 24.94
N TYR A 172 11.02 3.31 24.06
CA TYR A 172 12.05 4.33 23.87
C TYR A 172 11.96 5.36 24.98
N THR A 173 13.12 5.66 25.57
CA THR A 173 13.26 6.57 26.70
C THR A 173 14.38 7.57 26.45
N TYR A 174 14.21 8.78 26.99
CA TYR A 174 15.23 9.83 27.01
C TYR A 174 15.26 10.47 28.40
N LYS A 175 16.45 10.52 29.02
CA LYS A 175 16.65 11.03 30.40
C LYS A 175 15.63 10.46 31.42
N GLY A 176 15.26 9.19 31.28
CA GLY A 176 14.31 8.50 32.17
C GLY A 176 12.83 8.77 31.90
N LYS A 177 12.47 9.60 30.91
CA LYS A 177 11.09 9.77 30.45
C LYS A 177 10.78 8.84 29.27
N THR A 178 9.63 8.18 29.32
CA THR A 178 9.11 7.35 28.22
C THR A 178 8.61 8.23 27.07
N LEU A 179 9.08 7.95 25.86
CA LEU A 179 8.66 8.62 24.64
C LEU A 179 7.65 7.79 23.82
N GLY A 180 7.73 6.46 23.87
CA GLY A 180 6.78 5.57 23.19
C GLY A 180 7.35 4.19 22.85
N ALA A 181 6.49 3.27 22.39
CA ALA A 181 6.86 1.87 22.13
C ALA A 181 7.73 1.65 20.87
N ASP A 182 7.54 2.49 19.85
CA ASP A 182 8.27 2.45 18.59
C ASP A 182 8.55 3.87 18.06
N LEU A 183 9.50 4.01 17.14
CA LEU A 183 9.96 5.31 16.65
C LEU A 183 8.86 6.14 15.96
N LYS A 184 7.83 5.52 15.35
CA LYS A 184 6.69 6.27 14.78
C LYS A 184 5.80 6.80 15.89
N THR A 185 5.56 5.99 16.92
CA THR A 185 4.83 6.42 18.12
C THR A 185 5.59 7.53 18.85
N VAL A 186 6.91 7.44 18.95
CA VAL A 186 7.77 8.50 19.51
C VAL A 186 7.62 9.80 18.73
N ALA A 187 7.77 9.77 17.40
CA ALA A 187 7.63 10.95 16.56
C ALA A 187 6.23 11.58 16.67
N ASN A 188 5.18 10.77 16.72
CA ASN A 188 3.82 11.24 16.92
C ASN A 188 3.62 11.86 18.31
N ASN A 189 4.13 11.24 19.36
CA ASN A 189 4.03 11.74 20.73
C ASN A 189 4.78 13.06 20.90
N LEU A 190 5.99 13.18 20.33
CA LEU A 190 6.75 14.43 20.33
C LEU A 190 6.03 15.56 19.58
N ASN A 191 5.24 15.23 18.55
CA ASN A 191 4.48 16.23 17.81
C ASN A 191 3.19 16.67 18.51
N SER A 192 2.51 15.76 19.20
CA SER A 192 1.13 15.96 19.67
C SER A 192 0.98 16.16 21.17
N LYS A 193 1.98 15.77 21.98
CA LYS A 193 1.88 15.85 23.44
C LYS A 193 2.66 17.04 23.98
N SER A 194 1.94 18.02 24.50
CA SER A 194 2.53 19.23 25.11
C SER A 194 3.50 18.93 26.26
N GLU A 195 3.35 17.80 26.96
CA GLU A 195 4.24 17.37 28.05
C GLU A 195 5.66 16.99 27.57
N LEU A 196 5.84 16.80 26.26
CA LEU A 196 7.11 16.42 25.64
C LEU A 196 7.76 17.57 24.86
N GLU A 197 7.20 18.79 24.89
CA GLU A 197 7.68 19.92 24.09
C GLU A 197 9.14 20.30 24.44
N GLU A 198 9.48 20.36 25.73
CA GLU A 198 10.86 20.62 26.16
C GLU A 198 11.82 19.54 25.67
N ILE A 199 11.39 18.27 25.67
CA ILE A 199 12.20 17.15 25.17
C ILE A 199 12.33 17.24 23.65
N LYS A 200 11.26 17.63 22.93
CA LYS A 200 11.31 17.86 21.49
C LYS A 200 12.41 18.87 21.18
N ILE A 201 12.42 20.02 21.85
CA ILE A 201 13.44 21.07 21.65
C ILE A 201 14.85 20.53 21.93
N GLU A 202 15.07 19.88 23.07
CA GLU A 202 16.39 19.32 23.41
C GLU A 202 16.89 18.29 22.38
N LEU A 203 15.99 17.45 21.85
CA LEU A 203 16.34 16.45 20.83
C LEU A 203 16.66 17.09 19.48
N LEU A 204 15.98 18.18 19.12
CA LEU A 204 16.25 18.95 17.91
C LEU A 204 17.63 19.65 17.98
N GLU A 205 18.02 20.13 19.16
CA GLU A 205 19.36 20.72 19.39
C GLU A 205 20.49 19.67 19.43
N SER A 206 20.15 18.41 19.68
CA SER A 206 21.09 17.29 19.76
C SER A 206 21.35 16.60 18.40
N GLU A 207 20.70 17.06 17.33
CA GLU A 207 20.86 16.55 15.96
C GLU A 207 22.28 16.79 15.41
#